data_AF-A0A5C2I741-F1
#
_entry.id   AF-A0A5C2I741-F1
#
_cell.length_a   1.000
_cell.length_b   1.000
_cell.length_c   1.000
_cell.angle_alpha   90.00
_cell.angle_beta   90.00
_cell.angle_gamma   90.00
#
_symmetry.space_group_name_H-M   'P 1'
#
loop_
_entity.id
_entity.type
_entity.pdbx_description
1 polymer ?
#
loop_
_entity_poly.entity_id
_entity_poly.type
_entity_poly.pdbx_seq_one_letter_code
_entity_poly.pdbx_strand_id
1 'polypeptide(L)'
;HVHARIGFFYRRAGIPASQRPVNGGWIYGGHLFPDGTSAQVFAGTTYTEQAEWSGSTRLVNVRGNTVSVFYTDLAFNRNPDASNITPPVAVITQTLGQIHADFRHVWFTGFGTHTPLLRPDGVYYQTGQQNEFYSFRDPFTFEDPQHPGVNYMVFEGNTAGDRGTPNCTEADLGYRPNDPHAETLQEVLDSGAYYQKANIGLAVAENGSLSKWKFLPPLISANCVNDQTERPQVYIKDGKYYIFTISHRTTYAAGVDGPDGVYGFVGNGIRSDFQPMNYGSGLVLGNPTDLNTAAGTDFDPNPDQNPRAFQSYSHYIMPGGLVESFIDTVEGRRGGALSPTVRVKIAKSASVVDLRYGNGGLGAYGDIPANRADINIAGFIQDLFGQGGQSGLLAQANGNGASPQTVQQINQFVNQ
;
A
#
# COMPACT_ATOMS: atom_id res chain seq x y z
N HIS A 1 8.52 -10.35 -8.32
CA HIS A 1 8.38 -10.05 -6.88
C HIS A 1 9.70 -10.10 -6.09
N VAL A 2 10.51 -11.17 -6.16
CA VAL A 2 11.78 -11.29 -5.39
C VAL A 2 12.91 -10.32 -5.80
N HIS A 3 12.70 -9.53 -6.86
CA HIS A 3 13.64 -8.50 -7.32
C HIS A 3 13.08 -7.08 -7.15
N ALA A 4 12.01 -6.91 -6.37
CA ALA A 4 11.41 -5.60 -6.17
C ALA A 4 12.38 -4.66 -5.46
N ARG A 5 12.47 -3.43 -5.97
CA ARG A 5 13.20 -2.31 -5.38
C ARG A 5 12.24 -1.12 -5.32
N ILE A 6 12.27 -0.38 -4.23
CA ILE A 6 11.47 0.83 -4.12
C ILE A 6 12.14 1.92 -4.95
N GLY A 7 11.45 2.39 -5.98
CA GLY A 7 11.81 3.55 -6.76
C GLY A 7 10.88 4.72 -6.48
N PHE A 8 11.26 5.91 -6.94
CA PHE A 8 10.39 7.08 -6.86
C PHE A 8 10.23 7.75 -8.21
N PHE A 9 9.08 8.41 -8.37
CA PHE A 9 8.75 9.24 -9.51
C PHE A 9 8.28 10.60 -9.03
N TYR A 10 8.51 11.63 -9.84
CA TYR A 10 8.03 12.99 -9.55
C TYR A 10 7.45 13.65 -10.78
N ARG A 11 6.59 14.64 -10.56
CA ARG A 11 6.04 15.54 -11.59
C ARG A 11 5.68 16.87 -10.94
N ARG A 12 5.53 17.93 -11.74
CA ARG A 12 5.08 19.24 -11.22
C ARG A 12 3.70 19.13 -10.57
N ALA A 13 3.56 19.68 -9.36
CA ALA A 13 2.30 19.78 -8.63
C ALA A 13 1.39 20.88 -9.21
N GLY A 14 0.11 20.89 -8.81
CA GLY A 14 -0.84 21.97 -9.14
C GLY A 14 -1.35 22.01 -10.59
N ILE A 15 -0.99 21.03 -11.43
CA ILE A 15 -1.46 20.93 -12.82
C ILE A 15 -2.64 19.94 -12.89
N PRO A 16 -3.80 20.34 -13.43
CA PRO A 16 -4.92 19.43 -13.67
C PRO A 16 -4.54 18.25 -14.56
N ALA A 17 -5.12 17.08 -14.30
CA ALA A 17 -4.81 15.86 -15.06
C ALA A 17 -5.01 16.00 -16.58
N SER A 18 -6.02 16.76 -17.02
CA SER A 18 -6.32 17.01 -18.44
C SER A 18 -5.25 17.82 -19.18
N GLN A 19 -4.33 18.46 -18.46
CA GLN A 19 -3.21 19.22 -19.03
C GLN A 19 -1.87 18.48 -18.94
N ARG A 20 -1.89 17.23 -18.45
CA ARG A 20 -0.69 16.40 -18.35
C ARG A 20 -0.56 15.49 -19.57
N PRO A 21 0.66 14.99 -19.85
CA PRO A 21 0.84 13.87 -20.77
C PRO A 21 -0.08 12.69 -20.39
N VAL A 22 -0.54 11.93 -21.38
CA VAL A 22 -1.50 10.82 -21.18
C VAL A 22 -1.01 9.77 -20.17
N ASN A 23 0.30 9.56 -20.06
CA ASN A 23 0.94 8.65 -19.10
C ASN A 23 1.14 9.26 -17.70
N GLY A 24 0.49 10.39 -17.41
CA GLY A 24 0.60 11.11 -16.14
C GLY A 24 1.79 12.08 -16.04
N GLY A 25 2.75 12.01 -16.95
CA GLY A 25 3.93 12.88 -16.98
C GLY A 25 4.90 12.67 -15.81
N TRP A 26 5.01 11.43 -15.33
CA TRP A 26 5.92 11.05 -14.25
C TRP A 26 7.36 10.90 -14.76
N ILE A 27 8.30 11.50 -14.05
CA ILE A 27 9.74 11.40 -14.30
C ILE A 27 10.32 10.42 -13.27
N TYR A 28 11.00 9.39 -13.75
CA TYR A 28 11.64 8.41 -12.87
C TYR A 28 12.89 9.01 -12.22
N GLY A 29 12.98 8.94 -10.90
CA GLY A 29 14.10 9.46 -10.12
C GLY A 29 15.16 8.42 -9.74
N GLY A 30 14.92 7.13 -10.01
CA GLY A 30 15.79 6.03 -9.60
C GLY A 30 15.28 5.28 -8.37
N HIS A 31 16.13 4.41 -7.83
CA HIS A 31 15.89 3.73 -6.56
C HIS A 31 15.89 4.74 -5.41
N LEU A 32 14.98 4.52 -4.45
CA LEU A 32 14.83 5.40 -3.30
C LEU A 32 15.96 5.19 -2.29
N PHE A 33 16.35 3.93 -2.07
CA PHE A 33 17.39 3.56 -1.11
C PHE A 33 18.73 3.31 -1.82
N PRO A 34 19.86 3.72 -1.24
CA PRO A 34 21.18 3.34 -1.74
C PRO A 34 21.33 1.81 -1.78
N ASP A 35 21.99 1.29 -2.80
CA ASP A 35 22.16 -0.15 -2.96
C ASP A 35 22.85 -0.80 -1.75
N GLY A 36 22.33 -1.95 -1.32
CA GLY A 36 22.86 -2.73 -0.20
C GLY A 36 22.47 -2.24 1.20
N THR A 37 21.78 -1.10 1.33
CA THR A 37 21.38 -0.57 2.65
C THR A 37 20.22 -1.33 3.29
N SER A 38 19.19 -1.69 2.53
CA SER A 38 18.07 -2.53 3.01
C SER A 38 18.54 -3.92 3.45
N ALA A 39 19.42 -4.56 2.67
CA ALA A 39 20.01 -5.86 2.96
C ALA A 39 20.74 -5.96 4.32
N GLN A 40 21.11 -4.83 4.95
CA GLN A 40 21.71 -4.80 6.29
C GLN A 40 20.79 -5.40 7.37
N VAL A 41 19.46 -5.36 7.18
CA VAL A 41 18.47 -5.99 8.07
C VAL A 41 18.69 -7.50 8.22
N PHE A 42 19.32 -8.12 7.22
CA PHE A 42 19.57 -9.56 7.13
C PHE A 42 21.07 -9.91 7.16
N ALA A 43 21.93 -8.98 7.58
CA ALA A 43 23.37 -9.22 7.67
C ALA A 43 23.67 -10.45 8.55
N GLY A 44 24.50 -11.37 8.04
CA GLY A 44 24.84 -12.62 8.73
C GLY A 44 23.82 -13.75 8.58
N THR A 45 22.76 -13.58 7.80
CA THR A 45 21.82 -14.65 7.43
C THR A 45 22.08 -15.16 6.01
N THR A 46 21.62 -16.37 5.69
CA THR A 46 21.71 -16.93 4.33
C THR A 46 20.42 -16.66 3.58
N TYR A 47 20.54 -16.03 2.41
CA TYR A 47 19.45 -15.80 1.47
C TYR A 47 20.03 -15.77 0.05
N THR A 48 19.18 -16.07 -0.93
CA THR A 48 19.51 -16.00 -2.36
C THR A 48 19.08 -14.66 -2.96
N GLU A 49 17.96 -14.09 -2.49
CA GLU A 49 17.43 -12.81 -2.96
C GLU A 49 16.91 -11.98 -1.79
N GLN A 50 16.99 -10.66 -1.93
CA GLN A 50 16.41 -9.69 -1.02
C GLN A 50 15.63 -8.65 -1.83
N ALA A 51 14.47 -8.24 -1.32
CA ALA A 51 13.58 -7.33 -2.00
C ALA A 51 12.96 -6.32 -1.03
N GLU A 52 12.62 -5.15 -1.59
CA GLU A 52 11.93 -4.07 -0.90
C GLU A 52 10.48 -4.06 -1.38
N TRP A 53 9.57 -4.55 -0.54
CA TRP A 53 8.13 -4.56 -0.82
C TRP A 53 7.42 -3.34 -0.24
N SER A 54 6.12 -3.26 -0.48
CA SER A 54 5.31 -2.07 -0.28
C SER A 54 5.19 -1.61 1.18
N GLY A 55 4.55 -0.46 1.38
CA GLY A 55 4.32 0.16 2.67
C GLY A 55 3.85 1.60 2.51
N SER A 56 4.41 2.53 3.28
CA SER A 56 4.04 3.94 3.26
C SER A 56 5.22 4.87 3.47
N THR A 57 5.16 6.07 2.87
CA THR A 57 6.10 7.16 3.15
C THR A 57 5.38 8.27 3.90
N ARG A 58 5.83 8.56 5.12
CA ARG A 58 5.27 9.60 5.98
C ARG A 58 6.17 10.83 5.97
N LEU A 59 5.61 11.97 5.60
CA LEU A 59 6.24 13.26 5.87
C LEU A 59 6.14 13.55 7.37
N VAL A 60 7.29 13.52 8.07
CA VAL A 60 7.32 13.58 9.55
C VAL A 60 7.00 14.99 10.05
N ASN A 61 7.47 16.00 9.33
CA ASN A 61 7.17 17.41 9.60
C ASN A 61 6.59 18.04 8.33
N VAL A 62 5.35 18.53 8.42
CA VAL A 62 4.58 19.12 7.30
C VAL A 62 5.06 20.52 6.85
N ARG A 63 6.22 20.97 7.37
CA ARG A 63 6.95 22.16 6.91
C ARG A 63 8.45 21.87 6.78
N GLY A 64 8.81 20.61 6.67
CA GLY A 64 10.18 20.12 6.71
C GLY A 64 10.52 19.30 5.48
N ASN A 65 11.59 18.54 5.55
CA ASN A 65 11.97 17.61 4.49
C ASN A 65 12.21 16.17 4.98
N THR A 66 12.12 15.93 6.29
CA THR A 66 12.30 14.59 6.84
C THR A 66 11.12 13.70 6.47
N VAL A 67 11.44 12.57 5.84
CA VAL A 67 10.50 11.51 5.52
C VAL A 67 10.88 10.24 6.28
N SER A 68 9.86 9.52 6.73
CA SER A 68 9.97 8.19 7.31
C SER A 68 9.31 7.21 6.35
N VAL A 69 10.11 6.32 5.76
CA VAL A 69 9.62 5.25 4.89
C VAL A 69 9.45 4.01 5.73
N PHE A 70 8.22 3.52 5.80
CA PHE A 70 7.87 2.21 6.35
C PHE A 70 7.64 1.26 5.18
N TYR A 71 8.34 0.15 5.15
CA TYR A 71 8.25 -0.81 4.05
C TYR A 71 8.42 -2.23 4.58
N THR A 72 8.16 -3.22 3.75
CA THR A 72 8.48 -4.62 4.09
C THR A 72 9.80 -5.01 3.45
N ASP A 73 10.78 -5.34 4.28
CA ASP A 73 12.06 -5.89 3.86
C ASP A 73 11.95 -7.42 3.83
N LEU A 74 12.20 -8.04 2.68
CA LEU A 74 12.09 -9.49 2.52
C LEU A 74 13.41 -10.11 2.12
N ALA A 75 13.73 -11.24 2.75
CA ALA A 75 14.77 -12.15 2.30
C ALA A 75 14.16 -13.51 1.91
N PHE A 76 14.63 -14.05 0.79
CA PHE A 76 14.24 -15.35 0.24
C PHE A 76 15.46 -16.25 0.16
N ASN A 77 15.30 -17.53 0.47
CA ASN A 77 16.36 -18.52 0.31
C ASN A 77 15.80 -19.69 -0.49
N ARG A 78 16.09 -19.73 -1.79
CA ARG A 78 15.38 -20.57 -2.76
C ARG A 78 16.31 -21.46 -3.55
N ASN A 79 15.79 -22.60 -3.97
CA ASN A 79 16.40 -23.45 -4.99
C ASN A 79 16.25 -22.83 -6.39
N PRO A 80 17.01 -23.29 -7.40
CA PRO A 80 16.85 -22.84 -8.78
C PRO A 80 15.46 -23.10 -9.40
N ASP A 81 14.71 -24.07 -8.88
CA ASP A 81 13.31 -24.35 -9.26
C ASP A 81 12.30 -23.42 -8.53
N ALA A 82 12.83 -22.46 -7.77
CA ALA A 82 12.10 -21.48 -7.00
C ALA A 82 11.37 -22.03 -5.75
N SER A 83 11.59 -23.28 -5.35
CA SER A 83 11.13 -23.78 -4.05
C SER A 83 11.92 -23.14 -2.91
N ASN A 84 11.33 -23.01 -1.72
CA ASN A 84 12.03 -22.49 -0.55
C ASN A 84 12.99 -23.55 0.02
N ILE A 85 14.24 -23.16 0.31
CA ILE A 85 15.19 -23.93 1.14
C ILE A 85 14.88 -23.67 2.62
N THR A 86 14.61 -22.40 2.95
CA THR A 86 14.09 -21.98 4.25
C THR A 86 12.93 -21.01 4.02
N PRO A 87 11.95 -20.92 4.95
CA PRO A 87 10.85 -19.97 4.83
C PRO A 87 11.34 -18.54 4.55
N PRO A 88 10.64 -17.78 3.69
CA PRO A 88 10.92 -16.36 3.50
C PRO A 88 10.87 -15.59 4.82
N VAL A 89 11.68 -14.54 4.94
CA VAL A 89 11.69 -13.69 6.14
C VAL A 89 11.20 -12.31 5.76
N ALA A 90 10.03 -11.92 6.28
CA ALA A 90 9.46 -10.59 6.11
C ALA A 90 9.60 -9.76 7.39
N VAL A 91 10.06 -8.52 7.24
CA VAL A 91 10.31 -7.59 8.34
C VAL A 91 9.72 -6.24 7.98
N ILE A 92 8.79 -5.75 8.81
CA ILE A 92 8.36 -4.35 8.70
C ILE A 92 9.52 -3.48 9.20
N THR A 93 9.97 -2.57 8.36
CA THR A 93 11.21 -1.81 8.55
C THR A 93 10.96 -0.31 8.36
N GLN A 94 11.63 0.51 9.16
CA GLN A 94 11.66 1.97 8.99
C GLN A 94 13.03 2.40 8.45
N THR A 95 13.03 3.34 7.53
CA THR A 95 14.23 4.12 7.22
C THR A 95 13.91 5.61 7.11
N LEU A 96 14.81 6.44 7.62
CA LEU A 96 14.67 7.89 7.61
C LEU A 96 15.53 8.50 6.50
N GLY A 97 14.97 9.48 5.81
CA GLY A 97 15.68 10.25 4.81
C GLY A 97 15.14 11.66 4.71
N GLN A 98 15.68 12.41 3.76
CA GLN A 98 15.26 13.76 3.45
C GLN A 98 14.90 13.87 1.97
N ILE A 99 13.75 14.47 1.69
CA ILE A 99 13.37 14.85 0.32
C ILE A 99 14.00 16.19 -0.04
N HIS A 100 14.47 16.31 -1.26
CA HIS A 100 15.07 17.52 -1.78
C HIS A 100 14.47 17.86 -3.15
N ALA A 101 14.45 19.14 -3.48
CA ALA A 101 13.97 19.57 -4.79
C ALA A 101 14.59 20.90 -5.21
N ASP A 102 14.92 20.99 -6.50
CA ASP A 102 15.27 22.24 -7.16
C ASP A 102 14.27 22.55 -8.28
N PHE A 103 14.60 23.51 -9.14
CA PHE A 103 13.75 23.81 -10.29
C PHE A 103 13.74 22.72 -11.37
N ARG A 104 14.62 21.71 -11.32
CA ARG A 104 14.83 20.74 -12.38
C ARG A 104 14.43 19.32 -11.99
N HIS A 105 14.66 18.92 -10.75
CA HIS A 105 14.49 17.54 -10.30
C HIS A 105 14.20 17.43 -8.80
N VAL A 106 13.73 16.24 -8.41
CA VAL A 106 13.55 15.81 -7.02
C VAL A 106 14.56 14.70 -6.74
N TRP A 107 15.15 14.69 -5.55
CA TRP A 107 16.04 13.62 -5.10
C TRP A 107 15.90 13.39 -3.59
N PHE A 108 16.60 12.39 -3.09
CA PHE A 108 16.61 12.06 -1.67
C PHE A 108 18.03 11.91 -1.15
N THR A 109 18.20 12.17 0.15
CA THR A 109 19.40 11.80 0.92
C THR A 109 18.99 11.03 2.17
N GLY A 110 19.97 10.43 2.85
CA GLY A 110 19.72 9.54 3.98
C GLY A 110 19.44 8.11 3.50
N PHE A 111 18.48 7.44 4.14
CA PHE A 111 18.17 6.03 3.89
C PHE A 111 19.39 5.09 4.04
N GLY A 112 20.36 5.47 4.86
CA GLY A 112 21.56 4.66 5.11
C GLY A 112 21.37 3.63 6.23
N THR A 113 20.36 3.82 7.08
CA THR A 113 20.07 2.96 8.24
C THR A 113 18.64 2.45 8.14
N HIS A 114 18.49 1.13 8.20
CA HIS A 114 17.21 0.44 8.14
C HIS A 114 16.94 -0.21 9.49
N THR A 115 15.90 0.28 10.19
CA THR A 115 15.55 -0.15 11.55
C THR A 115 14.44 -1.20 11.47
N PRO A 116 14.72 -2.47 11.82
CA PRO A 116 13.68 -3.49 11.93
C PRO A 116 12.67 -3.09 13.02
N LEU A 117 11.38 -3.09 12.69
CA LEU A 117 10.33 -2.72 13.63
C LEU A 117 9.57 -3.93 14.14
N LEU A 118 9.03 -4.75 13.23
CA LEU A 118 8.15 -5.87 13.58
C LEU A 118 8.50 -7.09 12.72
N ARG A 119 8.46 -8.25 13.37
CA ARG A 119 8.52 -9.59 12.78
C ARG A 119 7.32 -10.35 13.34
N PRO A 120 6.66 -11.25 12.59
CA PRO A 120 5.53 -11.99 13.12
C PRO A 120 5.93 -12.75 14.41
N ASP A 121 5.01 -12.78 15.38
CA ASP A 121 5.28 -13.30 16.73
C ASP A 121 4.86 -14.76 16.93
N GLY A 122 4.07 -15.31 15.99
CA GLY A 122 3.52 -16.66 16.08
C GLY A 122 2.40 -16.81 17.11
N VAL A 123 1.92 -15.70 17.67
CA VAL A 123 0.83 -15.65 18.65
C VAL A 123 -0.37 -14.89 18.10
N TYR A 124 -0.16 -13.68 17.58
CA TYR A 124 -1.18 -12.95 16.84
C TYR A 124 -0.98 -13.06 15.33
N TYR A 125 0.28 -13.05 14.89
CA TYR A 125 0.65 -12.98 13.48
C TYR A 125 1.51 -14.19 13.10
N GLN A 126 1.08 -14.93 12.07
CA GLN A 126 1.69 -16.19 11.65
C GLN A 126 3.15 -16.03 11.20
N THR A 127 4.02 -16.96 11.61
CA THR A 127 5.44 -16.96 11.22
C THR A 127 5.73 -17.88 10.04
N GLY A 128 6.91 -17.70 9.43
CA GLY A 128 7.44 -18.62 8.43
C GLY A 128 7.63 -20.06 8.93
N GLN A 129 7.83 -20.27 10.24
CA GLN A 129 7.91 -21.60 10.83
C GLN A 129 6.53 -22.28 10.91
N GLN A 130 5.48 -21.50 11.14
CA GLN A 130 4.11 -21.99 11.19
C GLN A 130 3.53 -22.23 9.78
N ASN A 131 3.92 -21.39 8.82
CA ASN A 131 3.51 -21.48 7.43
C ASN A 131 4.58 -20.83 6.54
N GLU A 132 5.25 -21.59 5.67
CA GLU A 132 6.25 -21.01 4.75
C GLU A 132 5.69 -20.01 3.73
N PHE A 133 4.36 -19.97 3.54
CA PHE A 133 3.67 -19.01 2.66
C PHE A 133 2.91 -17.91 3.43
N TYR A 134 3.20 -17.73 4.71
CA TYR A 134 2.60 -16.66 5.51
C TYR A 134 2.73 -15.28 4.84
N SER A 135 1.75 -14.43 5.11
CA SER A 135 1.74 -13.02 4.77
C SER A 135 2.05 -12.18 6.00
N PHE A 136 2.98 -11.23 5.85
CA PHE A 136 3.31 -10.22 6.85
C PHE A 136 3.95 -9.01 6.17
N ARG A 137 3.15 -7.98 5.81
CA ARG A 137 3.62 -6.88 4.95
C ARG A 137 2.75 -5.63 4.98
N ASP A 138 3.14 -4.63 4.19
CA ASP A 138 2.37 -3.43 3.85
C ASP A 138 2.02 -2.50 5.04
N PRO A 139 3.03 -1.96 5.74
CA PRO A 139 2.82 -1.06 6.88
C PRO A 139 2.23 0.29 6.46
N PHE A 140 1.04 0.60 6.98
CA PHE A 140 0.40 1.92 6.88
C PHE A 140 0.30 2.56 8.26
N THR A 141 1.03 3.66 8.48
CA THR A 141 1.00 4.39 9.76
C THR A 141 0.05 5.58 9.72
N PHE A 142 -0.59 5.87 10.85
CA PHE A 142 -1.44 7.04 11.02
C PHE A 142 -1.48 7.47 12.48
N GLU A 143 -1.84 8.74 12.70
CA GLU A 143 -2.16 9.26 14.03
C GLU A 143 -3.68 9.20 14.21
N ASP A 144 -4.15 8.72 15.37
CA ASP A 144 -5.57 8.73 15.67
C ASP A 144 -6.04 10.16 15.97
N PRO A 145 -6.99 10.74 15.20
CA PRO A 145 -7.50 12.07 15.52
C PRO A 145 -8.22 12.13 16.88
N GLN A 146 -8.67 11.00 17.44
CA GLN A 146 -9.27 10.95 18.78
C GLN A 146 -8.21 10.85 19.90
N HIS A 147 -6.99 10.45 19.59
CA HIS A 147 -5.88 10.32 20.54
C HIS A 147 -4.59 10.97 19.98
N PRO A 148 -4.54 12.31 19.89
CA PRO A 148 -3.41 13.03 19.32
C PRO A 148 -2.07 12.61 19.94
N GLY A 149 -1.05 12.45 19.09
CA GLY A 149 0.28 11.96 19.47
C GLY A 149 0.41 10.44 19.58
N VAL A 150 -0.68 9.67 19.64
CA VAL A 150 -0.63 8.20 19.58
C VAL A 150 -0.65 7.75 18.13
N ASN A 151 0.36 6.98 17.74
CA ASN A 151 0.55 6.53 16.37
C ASN A 151 0.31 5.03 16.26
N TYR A 152 -0.50 4.64 15.28
CA TYR A 152 -0.83 3.27 14.98
C TYR A 152 -0.28 2.88 13.61
N MET A 153 -0.12 1.58 13.42
CA MET A 153 0.22 0.95 12.15
C MET A 153 -0.77 -0.19 11.91
N VAL A 154 -1.38 -0.21 10.73
CA VAL A 154 -2.04 -1.42 10.20
C VAL A 154 -1.14 -2.06 9.15
N PHE A 155 -1.24 -3.38 9.04
CA PHE A 155 -0.42 -4.19 8.13
C PHE A 155 -1.14 -5.50 7.85
N GLU A 156 -0.81 -6.17 6.75
CA GLU A 156 -1.32 -7.50 6.44
C GLU A 156 -0.62 -8.53 7.32
N GLY A 157 -1.39 -9.49 7.84
CA GLY A 157 -0.88 -10.69 8.49
C GLY A 157 -1.72 -11.92 8.14
N ASN A 158 -1.31 -13.09 8.63
CA ASN A 158 -2.19 -14.24 8.77
C ASN A 158 -2.43 -14.56 10.25
N THR A 159 -3.57 -15.19 10.56
CA THR A 159 -3.88 -15.72 11.88
C THR A 159 -2.82 -16.74 12.28
N ALA A 160 -2.19 -16.53 13.43
CA ALA A 160 -1.11 -17.39 13.92
C ALA A 160 -1.56 -18.83 14.18
N GLY A 161 -0.59 -19.74 14.13
CA GLY A 161 -0.79 -21.19 14.29
C GLY A 161 -0.36 -21.96 13.06
N ASP A 162 -0.14 -23.27 13.24
CA ASP A 162 0.42 -24.13 12.20
C ASP A 162 -0.54 -24.25 11.01
N ARG A 163 0.04 -24.13 9.81
CA ARG A 163 -0.70 -24.27 8.56
C ARG A 163 -1.41 -25.61 8.49
N GLY A 164 -2.65 -25.57 8.03
CA GLY A 164 -3.46 -26.77 7.84
C GLY A 164 -4.16 -27.25 9.10
N THR A 165 -4.02 -26.53 10.23
CA THR A 165 -4.83 -26.80 11.43
C THR A 165 -6.29 -26.41 11.17
N PRO A 166 -7.26 -27.34 11.25
CA PRO A 166 -8.67 -27.08 10.99
C PRO A 166 -9.36 -26.47 12.23
N ASN A 167 -9.07 -25.19 12.51
CA ASN A 167 -9.52 -24.50 13.73
C ASN A 167 -10.38 -23.25 13.46
N CYS A 168 -11.03 -23.14 12.30
CA CYS A 168 -12.13 -22.19 12.15
C CYS A 168 -13.27 -22.56 13.11
N THR A 169 -14.13 -21.60 13.39
CA THR A 169 -15.21 -21.70 14.37
C THR A 169 -16.53 -21.20 13.78
N GLU A 170 -17.64 -21.45 14.48
CA GLU A 170 -18.96 -20.91 14.11
C GLU A 170 -18.97 -19.37 14.01
N ALA A 171 -18.08 -18.69 14.74
CA ALA A 171 -17.94 -17.24 14.66
C ALA A 171 -17.28 -16.77 13.35
N ASP A 172 -16.38 -17.59 12.77
CA ASP A 172 -15.76 -17.31 11.48
C ASP A 172 -16.76 -17.51 10.33
N LEU A 173 -17.68 -18.47 10.46
CA LEU A 173 -18.81 -18.66 9.54
C LEU A 173 -19.84 -17.52 9.67
N GLY A 174 -20.19 -17.13 10.89
CA GLY A 174 -21.01 -15.95 11.16
C GLY A 174 -22.48 -16.06 10.74
N TYR A 175 -23.00 -17.27 10.48
CA TYR A 175 -24.41 -17.47 10.15
C TYR A 175 -25.33 -17.06 11.30
N ARG A 176 -26.48 -16.48 10.95
CA ARG A 176 -27.51 -16.19 11.94
C ARG A 176 -28.15 -17.50 12.41
N PRO A 177 -28.64 -17.56 13.66
CA PRO A 177 -29.36 -18.74 14.14
C PRO A 177 -30.51 -19.10 13.20
N ASN A 178 -30.60 -20.39 12.84
CA ASN A 178 -31.68 -20.98 12.05
C ASN A 178 -31.75 -20.49 10.59
N ASP A 179 -30.66 -19.97 10.03
CA ASP A 179 -30.60 -19.67 8.61
C ASP A 179 -30.71 -20.99 7.80
N PRO A 180 -31.72 -21.13 6.91
CA PRO A 180 -31.93 -22.36 6.13
C PRO A 180 -30.83 -22.61 5.09
N HIS A 181 -29.94 -21.64 4.86
CA HIS A 181 -28.82 -21.72 3.93
C HIS A 181 -27.46 -21.70 4.64
N ALA A 182 -27.43 -21.82 5.97
CA ALA A 182 -26.19 -21.93 6.71
C ALA A 182 -25.44 -23.21 6.33
N GLU A 183 -24.15 -23.07 6.03
CA GLU A 183 -23.21 -24.18 6.00
C GLU A 183 -22.89 -24.61 7.43
N THR A 184 -22.56 -25.87 7.63
CA THR A 184 -22.04 -26.36 8.91
C THR A 184 -20.54 -26.13 9.00
N LEU A 185 -20.03 -25.96 10.23
CA LEU A 185 -18.59 -25.87 10.45
C LEU A 185 -17.82 -27.06 9.86
N GLN A 186 -18.37 -28.28 9.96
CA GLN A 186 -17.70 -29.47 9.44
C GLN A 186 -17.58 -29.45 7.92
N GLU A 187 -18.62 -29.04 7.19
CA GLU A 187 -18.57 -28.91 5.72
C GLU A 187 -17.50 -27.90 5.29
N VAL A 188 -17.43 -26.75 5.97
CA VAL A 188 -16.43 -25.72 5.70
C VAL A 188 -15.02 -26.22 6.00
N LEU A 189 -14.82 -26.93 7.11
CA LEU A 189 -13.52 -27.53 7.43
C LEU A 189 -13.12 -28.60 6.39
N ASP A 190 -14.03 -29.52 6.04
CA ASP A 190 -13.77 -30.59 5.08
C ASP A 190 -13.45 -30.07 3.66
N SER A 191 -13.95 -28.87 3.31
CA SER A 191 -13.62 -28.21 2.05
C SER A 191 -12.16 -27.74 1.93
N GLY A 192 -11.44 -27.66 3.05
CA GLY A 192 -10.09 -27.10 3.13
C GLY A 192 -10.03 -25.58 3.31
N ALA A 193 -11.17 -24.90 3.53
CA ALA A 193 -11.24 -23.45 3.75
C ALA A 193 -10.30 -22.94 4.87
N TYR A 194 -9.95 -23.80 5.84
CA TYR A 194 -9.01 -23.46 6.92
C TYR A 194 -7.57 -23.18 6.45
N TYR A 195 -7.25 -23.35 5.17
CA TYR A 195 -5.99 -22.86 4.61
C TYR A 195 -5.99 -21.34 4.39
N GLN A 196 -7.15 -20.71 4.30
CA GLN A 196 -7.31 -19.26 4.11
C GLN A 196 -7.50 -18.57 5.46
N LYS A 197 -6.49 -17.79 5.89
CA LYS A 197 -6.47 -17.22 7.25
C LYS A 197 -5.90 -15.79 7.28
N ALA A 198 -6.38 -14.90 6.41
CA ALA A 198 -5.93 -13.51 6.44
C ALA A 198 -6.30 -12.81 7.76
N ASN A 199 -5.48 -11.85 8.18
CA ASN A 199 -5.87 -10.84 9.15
C ASN A 199 -5.27 -9.46 8.82
N ILE A 200 -5.91 -8.44 9.36
CA ILE A 200 -5.39 -7.07 9.35
C ILE A 200 -4.84 -6.77 10.73
N GLY A 201 -3.53 -6.66 10.83
CA GLY A 201 -2.83 -6.39 12.07
C GLY A 201 -2.93 -4.96 12.55
N LEU A 202 -2.62 -4.79 13.83
CA LEU A 202 -2.46 -3.50 14.48
C LEU A 202 -1.19 -3.49 15.33
N ALA A 203 -0.44 -2.41 15.22
CA ALA A 203 0.64 -2.08 16.16
C ALA A 203 0.52 -0.63 16.61
N VAL A 204 1.12 -0.31 17.75
CA VAL A 204 1.18 1.04 18.31
C VAL A 204 2.63 1.44 18.51
N ALA A 205 2.97 2.69 18.18
CA ALA A 205 4.30 3.23 18.38
C ALA A 205 4.57 3.45 19.87
N GLU A 206 5.76 3.07 20.32
CA GLU A 206 6.20 3.23 21.71
C GLU A 206 6.98 4.54 21.93
N ASN A 207 7.31 5.26 20.85
CA ASN A 207 8.05 6.51 20.89
C ASN A 207 7.67 7.47 19.75
N GLY A 208 7.99 8.76 19.91
CA GLY A 208 7.67 9.80 18.93
C GLY A 208 8.49 9.74 17.63
N SER A 209 9.62 9.01 17.60
CA SER A 209 10.40 8.78 16.38
C SER A 209 9.82 7.67 15.50
N LEU A 210 8.80 6.96 15.98
CA LEU A 210 8.16 5.84 15.30
C LEU A 210 9.14 4.69 14.98
N SER A 211 10.19 4.54 15.79
CA SER A 211 11.25 3.55 15.61
C SER A 211 11.13 2.33 16.52
N LYS A 212 10.09 2.31 17.36
CA LYS A 212 9.75 1.19 18.24
C LYS A 212 8.24 1.00 18.22
N TRP A 213 7.82 -0.25 18.06
CA TRP A 213 6.43 -0.63 17.89
C TRP A 213 6.12 -1.86 18.71
N LYS A 214 4.88 -1.92 19.21
CA LYS A 214 4.34 -3.09 19.90
C LYS A 214 3.11 -3.60 19.16
N PHE A 215 3.07 -4.91 18.94
CA PHE A 215 1.86 -5.56 18.44
C PHE A 215 0.68 -5.40 19.38
N LEU A 216 -0.48 -5.21 18.79
CA LEU A 216 -1.80 -5.38 19.38
C LEU A 216 -2.49 -6.56 18.68
N PRO A 217 -3.60 -7.10 19.22
CA PRO A 217 -4.38 -8.12 18.51
C PRO A 217 -4.82 -7.65 17.10
N PRO A 218 -5.08 -8.53 16.13
CA PRO A 218 -5.55 -8.13 14.81
C PRO A 218 -6.89 -7.39 14.88
N LEU A 219 -7.12 -6.43 13.96
CA LEU A 219 -8.39 -5.69 13.83
C LEU A 219 -9.50 -6.54 13.24
N ILE A 220 -9.18 -7.28 12.19
CA ILE A 220 -10.10 -8.08 11.38
C ILE A 220 -9.39 -9.40 11.06
N SER A 221 -10.11 -10.52 11.13
CA SER A 221 -9.69 -11.82 10.60
C SER A 221 -10.66 -12.29 9.53
N ALA A 222 -10.17 -13.02 8.53
CA ALA A 222 -10.95 -13.61 7.45
C ALA A 222 -10.70 -15.13 7.36
N ASN A 223 -10.63 -15.80 8.52
CA ASN A 223 -10.43 -17.24 8.59
C ASN A 223 -11.55 -17.97 7.87
N CYS A 224 -11.21 -18.97 7.06
CA CYS A 224 -12.16 -19.69 6.20
C CYS A 224 -12.89 -18.80 5.17
N VAL A 225 -12.37 -17.60 4.89
CA VAL A 225 -12.93 -16.69 3.87
C VAL A 225 -11.89 -16.35 2.81
N ASN A 226 -10.75 -15.76 3.17
CA ASN A 226 -9.69 -15.41 2.22
C ASN A 226 -8.32 -15.42 2.91
N ASP A 227 -7.25 -15.72 2.17
CA ASP A 227 -5.88 -15.78 2.70
C ASP A 227 -5.10 -14.47 2.62
N GLN A 228 -5.61 -13.48 1.86
CA GLN A 228 -4.94 -12.21 1.66
C GLN A 228 -5.87 -11.02 1.90
N THR A 229 -5.46 -10.15 2.83
CA THR A 229 -6.04 -8.83 3.09
C THR A 229 -4.92 -7.81 3.05
N GLU A 230 -4.42 -7.56 1.84
CA GLU A 230 -3.20 -6.81 1.59
C GLU A 230 -3.43 -5.29 1.66
N ARG A 231 -2.33 -4.53 1.75
CA ARG A 231 -2.29 -3.06 1.82
C ARG A 231 -3.41 -2.43 2.66
N PRO A 232 -3.62 -2.87 3.91
CA PRO A 232 -4.65 -2.28 4.74
C PRO A 232 -4.37 -0.79 4.97
N GLN A 233 -5.40 0.04 4.87
CA GLN A 233 -5.33 1.45 5.19
C GLN A 233 -6.54 1.87 6.03
N VAL A 234 -6.28 2.69 7.06
CA VAL A 234 -7.35 3.38 7.78
C VAL A 234 -7.65 4.70 7.08
N TYR A 235 -8.90 4.87 6.66
CA TYR A 235 -9.42 6.05 5.99
C TYR A 235 -10.53 6.67 6.84
N ILE A 236 -10.32 7.89 7.31
CA ILE A 236 -11.25 8.56 8.21
C ILE A 236 -12.15 9.51 7.43
N LYS A 237 -13.46 9.31 7.52
CA LYS A 237 -14.46 10.14 6.82
C LYS A 237 -15.74 10.23 7.64
N ASP A 238 -16.27 11.44 7.77
CA ASP A 238 -17.54 11.74 8.47
C ASP A 238 -17.60 11.14 9.89
N GLY A 239 -16.48 11.20 10.62
CA GLY A 239 -16.36 10.65 11.98
C GLY A 239 -16.38 9.11 12.05
N LYS A 240 -16.23 8.41 10.91
CA LYS A 240 -16.11 6.96 10.83
C LYS A 240 -14.71 6.54 10.40
N TYR A 241 -14.34 5.33 10.80
CA TYR A 241 -13.08 4.69 10.45
C TYR A 241 -13.39 3.61 9.42
N TYR A 242 -12.88 3.80 8.20
CA TYR A 242 -12.95 2.80 7.15
C TYR A 242 -11.61 2.05 7.11
N ILE A 243 -11.65 0.72 7.08
CA ILE A 243 -10.50 -0.10 6.74
C ILE A 243 -10.70 -0.54 5.30
N PHE A 244 -9.82 -0.10 4.41
CA PHE A 244 -9.75 -0.62 3.05
C PHE A 244 -8.57 -1.57 2.94
N THR A 245 -8.76 -2.65 2.19
CA THR A 245 -7.76 -3.69 1.96
C THR A 245 -8.03 -4.31 0.59
N ILE A 246 -7.01 -4.84 -0.07
CA ILE A 246 -7.16 -5.52 -1.36
C ILE A 246 -7.08 -7.03 -1.19
N SER A 247 -7.67 -7.75 -2.13
CA SER A 247 -7.60 -9.20 -2.17
C SER A 247 -7.77 -9.71 -3.59
N HIS A 248 -7.40 -10.97 -3.80
CA HIS A 248 -7.55 -11.70 -5.06
C HIS A 248 -8.75 -12.65 -5.02
N ARG A 249 -9.30 -12.94 -6.20
CA ARG A 249 -10.31 -13.99 -6.39
C ARG A 249 -9.75 -15.35 -5.99
N THR A 250 -8.54 -15.66 -6.44
CA THR A 250 -7.94 -17.00 -6.27
C THR A 250 -7.38 -17.26 -4.88
N THR A 251 -7.49 -16.30 -3.96
CA THR A 251 -7.12 -16.46 -2.54
C THR A 251 -8.32 -16.64 -1.63
N TYR A 252 -9.54 -16.63 -2.19
CA TYR A 252 -10.75 -17.02 -1.47
C TYR A 252 -10.73 -18.49 -1.08
N ALA A 253 -11.40 -18.79 0.01
CA ALA A 253 -11.63 -20.15 0.48
C ALA A 253 -12.62 -20.88 -0.42
N ALA A 254 -12.56 -22.21 -0.42
CA ALA A 254 -13.56 -23.02 -1.09
C ALA A 254 -14.97 -22.65 -0.58
N GLY A 255 -15.93 -22.47 -1.50
CA GLY A 255 -17.31 -22.08 -1.18
C GLY A 255 -17.56 -20.56 -1.17
N VAL A 256 -16.51 -19.74 -1.12
CA VAL A 256 -16.60 -18.28 -1.21
C VAL A 256 -15.99 -17.80 -2.52
N ASP A 257 -16.59 -16.80 -3.17
CA ASP A 257 -16.06 -16.22 -4.41
C ASP A 257 -16.26 -14.71 -4.45
N GLY A 258 -15.35 -14.00 -5.12
CA GLY A 258 -15.32 -12.55 -5.21
C GLY A 258 -14.24 -12.08 -6.18
N PRO A 259 -14.35 -10.87 -6.75
CA PRO A 259 -13.37 -10.37 -7.72
C PRO A 259 -12.06 -9.92 -7.07
N ASP A 260 -10.99 -9.90 -7.85
CA ASP A 260 -9.81 -9.07 -7.56
C ASP A 260 -10.25 -7.61 -7.40
N GLY A 261 -9.81 -6.95 -6.33
CA GLY A 261 -10.25 -5.59 -6.06
C GLY A 261 -9.93 -5.07 -4.66
N VAL A 262 -10.63 -3.99 -4.30
CA VAL A 262 -10.62 -3.43 -2.96
C VAL A 262 -11.91 -3.80 -2.21
N TYR A 263 -11.69 -4.25 -0.99
CA TYR A 263 -12.67 -4.55 0.03
C TYR A 263 -12.58 -3.49 1.14
N GLY A 264 -13.69 -3.29 1.85
CA GLY A 264 -13.83 -2.22 2.82
C GLY A 264 -14.75 -2.57 3.97
N PHE A 265 -14.42 -2.02 5.13
CA PHE A 265 -15.18 -2.20 6.36
C PHE A 265 -15.30 -0.86 7.09
N VAL A 266 -16.42 -0.62 7.77
CA VAL A 266 -16.67 0.65 8.47
C VAL A 266 -16.97 0.43 9.95
N GLY A 267 -16.38 1.28 10.79
CA GLY A 267 -16.53 1.25 12.24
C GLY A 267 -16.54 2.64 12.87
N ASN A 268 -16.61 2.67 14.20
CA ASN A 268 -16.70 3.89 15.02
C ASN A 268 -15.36 4.28 15.67
N GLY A 269 -14.32 3.49 15.45
CA GLY A 269 -12.98 3.67 16.01
C GLY A 269 -11.98 2.74 15.33
N ILE A 270 -10.69 2.86 15.68
CA ILE A 270 -9.60 2.06 15.13
C ILE A 270 -9.86 0.55 15.26
N ARG A 271 -10.35 0.13 16.42
CA ARG A 271 -10.87 -1.21 16.66
C ARG A 271 -12.37 -1.11 16.88
N SER A 272 -13.12 -1.78 16.00
CA SER A 272 -14.58 -1.81 16.03
C SER A 272 -15.05 -3.22 15.68
N ASP A 273 -16.30 -3.52 15.99
CA ASP A 273 -17.04 -4.53 15.26
C ASP A 273 -17.34 -3.97 13.87
N PHE A 274 -16.42 -4.25 12.94
CA PHE A 274 -16.37 -3.60 11.64
C PHE A 274 -17.46 -4.17 10.72
N GLN A 275 -18.34 -3.31 10.21
CA GLN A 275 -19.35 -3.69 9.23
C GLN A 275 -18.72 -3.79 7.84
N PRO A 276 -18.72 -4.96 7.17
CA PRO A 276 -18.31 -5.05 5.77
C PRO A 276 -19.19 -4.16 4.90
N MET A 277 -18.59 -3.45 3.95
CA MET A 277 -19.30 -2.51 3.09
C MET A 277 -20.18 -3.23 2.06
N ASN A 278 -21.14 -2.51 1.47
CA ASN A 278 -21.98 -2.92 0.35
C ASN A 278 -22.66 -4.28 0.55
N TYR A 279 -23.92 -4.27 1.01
CA TYR A 279 -24.71 -5.47 1.32
C TYR A 279 -24.15 -6.33 2.47
N GLY A 280 -23.14 -5.85 3.19
CA GLY A 280 -22.43 -6.67 4.17
C GLY A 280 -21.42 -7.64 3.55
N SER A 281 -21.07 -7.46 2.27
CA SER A 281 -20.13 -8.33 1.54
C SER A 281 -18.66 -7.97 1.76
N GLY A 282 -18.37 -6.71 2.06
CA GLY A 282 -17.03 -6.15 2.07
C GLY A 282 -16.59 -5.59 0.72
N LEU A 283 -17.20 -5.95 -0.42
CA LEU A 283 -16.75 -5.51 -1.73
C LEU A 283 -16.98 -4.00 -1.94
N VAL A 284 -15.92 -3.25 -2.26
CA VAL A 284 -16.01 -1.80 -2.55
C VAL A 284 -15.87 -1.53 -4.04
N LEU A 285 -14.85 -2.11 -4.68
CA LEU A 285 -14.61 -1.98 -6.11
C LEU A 285 -13.83 -3.21 -6.59
N GLY A 286 -14.49 -4.04 -7.40
CA GLY A 286 -13.90 -5.19 -8.06
C GLY A 286 -13.61 -4.90 -9.53
N ASN A 287 -12.61 -5.58 -10.08
CA ASN A 287 -12.44 -5.68 -11.53
C ASN A 287 -13.70 -6.33 -12.17
N PRO A 288 -13.99 -6.05 -13.45
CA PRO A 288 -15.07 -6.73 -14.16
C PRO A 288 -14.80 -8.23 -14.26
N THR A 289 -15.58 -9.03 -13.53
CA THR A 289 -15.35 -10.47 -13.37
C THR A 289 -16.66 -11.21 -13.51
N ASP A 290 -16.66 -12.27 -14.30
CA ASP A 290 -17.73 -13.26 -14.31
C ASP A 290 -17.45 -14.32 -13.23
N LEU A 291 -18.23 -14.27 -12.15
CA LEU A 291 -18.10 -15.22 -11.04
C LEU A 291 -18.74 -16.59 -11.36
N ASN A 292 -19.45 -16.73 -12.48
CA ASN A 292 -20.04 -17.99 -12.90
C ASN A 292 -19.05 -18.88 -13.69
N THR A 293 -17.94 -18.31 -14.16
CA THR A 293 -16.88 -19.02 -14.88
C THR A 293 -15.60 -19.05 -14.04
N ALA A 294 -14.72 -20.03 -14.31
CA ALA A 294 -13.47 -20.15 -13.56
C ALA A 294 -12.56 -18.92 -13.76
N ALA A 295 -11.79 -18.58 -12.73
CA ALA A 295 -11.01 -17.34 -12.69
C ALA A 295 -9.89 -17.28 -13.76
N GLY A 296 -9.20 -18.40 -14.00
CA GLY A 296 -7.90 -18.37 -14.71
C GLY A 296 -6.84 -17.61 -13.90
N THR A 297 -5.79 -17.15 -14.57
CA THR A 297 -4.77 -16.27 -13.96
C THR A 297 -4.42 -15.10 -14.88
N ASP A 298 -3.71 -14.13 -14.34
CA ASP A 298 -3.15 -12.98 -15.06
C ASP A 298 -2.16 -13.39 -16.18
N PHE A 299 -1.47 -14.53 -16.03
CA PHE A 299 -0.54 -15.05 -17.04
C PHE A 299 -1.13 -16.15 -17.95
N ASP A 300 -2.23 -16.78 -17.54
CA ASP A 300 -2.95 -17.81 -18.32
C ASP A 300 -4.46 -17.60 -18.16
N PRO A 301 -5.03 -16.63 -18.90
CA PRO A 301 -6.43 -16.24 -18.72
C PRO A 301 -7.36 -17.34 -19.23
N ASN A 302 -8.42 -17.62 -18.46
CA ASN A 302 -9.47 -18.51 -18.92
C ASN A 302 -10.23 -17.85 -20.09
N PRO A 303 -10.42 -18.54 -21.25
CA PRO A 303 -11.13 -17.98 -22.41
C PRO A 303 -12.60 -17.62 -22.13
N ASP A 304 -13.25 -18.26 -21.15
CA ASP A 304 -14.62 -17.98 -20.73
C ASP A 304 -14.71 -16.89 -19.65
N GLN A 305 -13.56 -16.35 -19.21
CA GLN A 305 -13.49 -15.27 -18.23
C GLN A 305 -13.42 -13.89 -18.91
N ASN A 306 -13.85 -12.85 -18.20
CA ASN A 306 -13.67 -11.49 -18.64
C ASN A 306 -12.15 -11.18 -18.79
N PRO A 307 -11.69 -10.68 -19.96
CA PRO A 307 -10.27 -10.40 -20.20
C PRO A 307 -9.72 -9.20 -19.40
N ARG A 308 -10.55 -8.62 -18.52
CA ARG A 308 -10.22 -7.54 -17.58
C ARG A 308 -10.42 -7.95 -16.12
N ALA A 309 -10.66 -9.23 -15.81
CA ALA A 309 -10.75 -9.71 -14.44
C ALA A 309 -9.48 -9.40 -13.61
N PHE A 310 -8.32 -9.33 -14.29
CA PHE A 310 -7.02 -8.96 -13.71
C PHE A 310 -6.55 -7.58 -14.21
N GLN A 311 -7.44 -6.67 -14.62
CA GLN A 311 -7.01 -5.41 -15.24
C GLN A 311 -6.24 -4.49 -14.30
N SER A 312 -6.51 -4.56 -13.01
CA SER A 312 -5.85 -3.72 -12.02
C SER A 312 -5.73 -4.39 -10.66
N TYR A 313 -4.67 -4.05 -9.95
CA TYR A 313 -4.44 -4.48 -8.58
C TYR A 313 -3.74 -3.42 -7.75
N SER A 314 -3.62 -3.64 -6.43
CA SER A 314 -3.02 -2.67 -5.51
C SER A 314 -3.76 -1.33 -5.44
N HIS A 315 -5.08 -1.40 -5.43
CA HIS A 315 -5.95 -0.25 -5.22
C HIS A 315 -5.63 0.46 -3.90
N TYR A 316 -5.45 1.78 -3.95
CA TYR A 316 -5.30 2.64 -2.77
C TYR A 316 -6.29 3.80 -2.82
N ILE A 317 -7.06 3.97 -1.75
CA ILE A 317 -8.07 5.02 -1.63
C ILE A 317 -7.45 6.30 -1.05
N MET A 318 -7.28 7.28 -1.94
CA MET A 318 -6.80 8.62 -1.65
C MET A 318 -7.91 9.54 -1.10
N PRO A 319 -7.57 10.72 -0.54
CA PRO A 319 -8.54 11.72 -0.13
C PRO A 319 -9.57 12.03 -1.22
N GLY A 320 -10.85 12.13 -0.83
CA GLY A 320 -11.95 12.43 -1.75
C GLY A 320 -12.51 11.19 -2.49
N GLY A 321 -12.04 9.99 -2.13
CA GLY A 321 -12.47 8.72 -2.69
C GLY A 321 -11.87 8.43 -4.06
N LEU A 322 -10.77 9.10 -4.42
CA LEU A 322 -10.00 8.73 -5.62
C LEU A 322 -9.27 7.41 -5.36
N VAL A 323 -9.20 6.53 -6.34
CA VAL A 323 -8.57 5.21 -6.23
C VAL A 323 -7.53 5.09 -7.33
N GLU A 324 -6.26 5.01 -6.93
CA GLU A 324 -5.15 4.66 -7.82
C GLU A 324 -4.88 3.15 -7.74
N SER A 325 -4.34 2.57 -8.80
CA SER A 325 -3.91 1.17 -8.86
C SER A 325 -2.85 0.98 -9.94
N PHE A 326 -2.28 -0.22 -10.06
CA PHE A 326 -1.44 -0.59 -11.20
C PHE A 326 -2.19 -1.54 -12.14
N ILE A 327 -1.85 -1.49 -13.43
CA ILE A 327 -2.36 -2.41 -14.46
C ILE A 327 -1.57 -3.71 -14.40
N ASP A 328 -2.29 -4.81 -14.17
CA ASP A 328 -1.71 -6.14 -14.28
C ASP A 328 -1.91 -6.72 -15.69
N THR A 329 -3.11 -7.18 -16.03
CA THR A 329 -3.40 -7.81 -17.34
C THR A 329 -4.68 -7.30 -17.96
N VAL A 330 -4.57 -6.73 -19.17
CA VAL A 330 -5.71 -6.30 -19.97
C VAL A 330 -5.65 -6.99 -21.33
N GLU A 331 -6.60 -7.86 -21.63
CA GLU A 331 -6.72 -8.53 -22.94
C GLU A 331 -5.41 -9.23 -23.37
N GLY A 332 -4.80 -9.97 -22.44
CA GLY A 332 -3.54 -10.70 -22.67
C GLY A 332 -2.28 -9.82 -22.66
N ARG A 333 -2.40 -8.51 -22.43
CA ARG A 333 -1.25 -7.60 -22.30
C ARG A 333 -0.94 -7.30 -20.85
N ARG A 334 0.29 -7.62 -20.44
CA ARG A 334 0.85 -7.23 -19.14
C ARG A 334 1.15 -5.72 -19.08
N GLY A 335 0.85 -5.09 -17.95
CA GLY A 335 1.00 -3.67 -17.71
C GLY A 335 2.36 -3.32 -17.12
N GLY A 336 2.49 -3.41 -15.79
CA GLY A 336 3.65 -2.86 -15.07
C GLY A 336 3.66 -1.32 -15.10
N ALA A 337 2.48 -0.71 -15.11
CA ALA A 337 2.26 0.73 -15.17
C ALA A 337 1.03 1.13 -14.33
N LEU A 338 0.93 2.39 -13.92
CA LEU A 338 -0.24 2.88 -13.20
C LEU A 338 -1.50 2.86 -14.08
N SER A 339 -2.62 2.47 -13.49
CA SER A 339 -3.94 2.46 -14.13
C SER A 339 -4.52 3.88 -14.22
N PRO A 340 -5.61 4.10 -14.96
CA PRO A 340 -6.43 5.29 -14.80
C PRO A 340 -6.94 5.37 -13.35
N THR A 341 -6.67 6.49 -12.67
CA THR A 341 -7.28 6.75 -11.37
C THR A 341 -8.80 6.78 -11.54
N VAL A 342 -9.54 6.13 -10.66
CA VAL A 342 -11.01 6.15 -10.64
C VAL A 342 -11.51 6.83 -9.38
N ARG A 343 -12.83 6.88 -9.19
CA ARG A 343 -13.41 7.46 -7.98
C ARG A 343 -14.57 6.63 -7.45
N VAL A 344 -14.57 6.38 -6.15
CA VAL A 344 -15.70 5.82 -5.40
C VAL A 344 -16.30 6.89 -4.48
N LYS A 345 -17.62 6.98 -4.45
CA LYS A 345 -18.35 7.75 -3.44
C LYS A 345 -18.66 6.83 -2.28
N ILE A 346 -18.22 7.24 -1.08
CA ILE A 346 -18.41 6.48 0.16
C ILE A 346 -19.48 7.14 1.01
N ALA A 347 -20.52 6.39 1.39
CA ALA A 347 -21.60 6.85 2.23
C ALA A 347 -22.02 5.74 3.21
N LYS A 348 -21.74 5.94 4.51
CA LYS A 348 -21.99 4.95 5.56
C LYS A 348 -21.37 3.60 5.18
N SER A 349 -22.11 2.50 5.28
CA SER A 349 -21.66 1.15 4.92
C SER A 349 -21.77 0.84 3.42
N ALA A 350 -21.93 1.83 2.53
CA ALA A 350 -22.04 1.61 1.10
C ALA A 350 -21.09 2.51 0.30
N SER A 351 -20.73 2.03 -0.89
CA SER A 351 -19.98 2.78 -1.88
C SER A 351 -20.56 2.61 -3.29
N VAL A 352 -20.22 3.55 -4.18
CA VAL A 352 -20.58 3.46 -5.61
C VAL A 352 -19.50 4.12 -6.46
N VAL A 353 -19.16 3.52 -7.60
CA VAL A 353 -18.26 4.13 -8.59
C VAL A 353 -18.90 5.40 -9.16
N ASP A 354 -18.15 6.51 -9.18
CA ASP A 354 -18.60 7.77 -9.77
C ASP A 354 -18.30 7.80 -11.27
N LEU A 355 -19.21 7.24 -12.09
CA LEU A 355 -19.07 7.21 -13.55
C LEU A 355 -19.06 8.60 -14.22
N ARG A 356 -19.31 9.67 -13.46
CA ARG A 356 -19.17 11.06 -13.92
C ARG A 356 -17.75 11.62 -13.71
N TYR A 357 -16.89 10.89 -13.02
CA TYR A 357 -15.49 11.27 -12.84
C TYR A 357 -14.70 11.03 -14.12
N GLY A 358 -13.85 11.98 -14.50
CA GLY A 358 -13.04 11.89 -15.71
C GLY A 358 -13.89 11.64 -16.96
N ASN A 359 -13.52 10.63 -17.74
CA ASN A 359 -14.22 10.18 -18.92
C ASN A 359 -14.93 8.84 -18.65
N GLY A 360 -16.23 8.90 -18.30
CA GLY A 360 -17.02 7.69 -18.04
C GLY A 360 -16.60 6.90 -16.79
N GLY A 361 -15.97 7.55 -15.81
CA GLY A 361 -15.43 6.93 -14.59
C GLY A 361 -13.91 6.81 -14.59
N LEU A 362 -13.26 6.92 -15.75
CA LEU A 362 -11.80 6.84 -15.88
C LEU A 362 -11.18 8.24 -15.82
N GLY A 363 -10.37 8.49 -14.79
CA GLY A 363 -9.46 9.63 -14.73
C GLY A 363 -8.24 9.45 -15.64
N ALA A 364 -7.21 10.25 -15.41
CA ALA A 364 -5.94 10.08 -16.14
C ALA A 364 -5.11 8.95 -15.53
N TYR A 365 -4.25 8.33 -16.35
CA TYR A 365 -3.31 7.31 -15.90
C TYR A 365 -2.36 7.87 -14.83
N GLY A 366 -2.23 7.13 -13.73
CA GLY A 366 -1.35 7.50 -12.62
C GLY A 366 -1.64 8.88 -12.04
N ASP A 367 -2.91 9.30 -12.01
CA ASP A 367 -3.26 10.55 -11.36
C ASP A 367 -3.32 10.38 -9.85
N ILE A 368 -2.17 10.61 -9.20
CA ILE A 368 -1.99 10.60 -7.75
C ILE A 368 -1.77 12.05 -7.30
N PRO A 369 -2.82 12.85 -7.11
CA PRO A 369 -2.70 14.28 -6.81
C PRO A 369 -2.46 14.52 -5.32
N ALA A 370 -1.54 15.44 -5.01
CA ALA A 370 -1.41 15.98 -3.67
C ALA A 370 -2.58 16.93 -3.36
N ASN A 371 -3.26 16.74 -2.23
CA ASN A 371 -4.32 17.63 -1.74
C ASN A 371 -3.82 18.66 -0.71
N ARG A 372 -2.54 18.60 -0.35
CA ARG A 372 -1.81 19.57 0.48
C ARG A 372 -0.46 19.86 -0.17
N ALA A 373 0.13 21.00 0.18
CA ALA A 373 1.46 21.39 -0.24
C ALA A 373 2.34 21.70 0.98
N ASP A 374 3.53 21.12 1.02
CA ASP A 374 4.61 21.56 1.91
C ASP A 374 5.48 22.57 1.13
N ILE A 375 5.67 23.75 1.71
CA ILE A 375 6.51 24.81 1.15
C ILE A 375 7.56 25.17 2.20
N ASN A 376 8.66 24.42 2.20
CA ASN A 376 9.83 24.68 3.04
C ASN A 376 10.85 25.57 2.29
N ILE A 377 10.69 26.89 2.40
CA ILE A 377 11.57 27.88 1.72
C ILE A 377 13.03 27.71 2.15
N ALA A 378 13.29 27.43 3.43
CA ALA A 378 14.64 27.28 3.94
C ALA A 378 15.34 26.06 3.32
N GLY A 379 14.66 24.90 3.26
CA GLY A 379 15.18 23.71 2.59
C GLY A 379 15.40 23.93 1.10
N PHE A 380 14.46 24.61 0.43
CA PHE A 380 14.59 24.93 -0.99
C PHE A 380 15.79 25.83 -1.30
N ILE A 381 16.03 26.86 -0.48
CA ILE A 381 17.22 27.70 -0.55
C ILE A 381 18.48 26.84 -0.38
N GLN A 382 18.54 26.00 0.65
CA GLN A 382 19.70 25.12 0.89
C GLN A 382 20.01 24.22 -0.31
N ASP A 383 18.99 23.63 -0.92
CA ASP A 383 19.11 22.77 -2.11
C ASP A 383 19.64 23.55 -3.33
N LEU A 384 19.21 24.81 -3.51
CA LEU A 384 19.69 25.67 -4.59
C LEU A 384 21.16 26.09 -4.42
N PHE A 385 21.58 26.43 -3.20
CA PHE A 385 22.93 26.96 -2.93
C PHE A 385 23.98 25.86 -2.70
N GLY A 386 23.58 24.70 -2.16
CA GLY A 386 24.46 23.57 -1.83
C GLY A 386 25.05 22.85 -3.04
N GLN A 387 24.47 22.98 -4.25
CA GLN A 387 24.95 22.32 -5.47
C GLN A 387 25.90 23.16 -6.34
N GLY A 388 26.17 24.44 -6.05
CA GLY A 388 27.00 25.24 -6.98
C GLY A 388 27.39 26.68 -6.63
N GLY A 389 27.20 27.15 -5.40
CA GLY A 389 27.54 28.54 -5.03
C GLY A 389 26.72 29.60 -5.78
N GLN A 390 27.00 30.88 -5.48
CA GLN A 390 26.21 32.06 -5.92
C GLN A 390 25.96 32.14 -7.44
N SER A 391 26.87 31.61 -8.26
CA SER A 391 26.82 31.67 -9.73
C SER A 391 25.72 30.77 -10.34
N GLY A 392 25.31 29.71 -9.63
CA GLY A 392 24.32 28.75 -10.12
C GLY A 392 22.89 29.31 -10.16
N LEU A 393 22.51 30.15 -9.18
CA LEU A 393 21.16 30.71 -9.09
C LEU A 393 20.84 31.65 -10.25
N LEU A 394 21.78 32.51 -10.64
CA LEU A 394 21.57 33.46 -11.72
C LEU A 394 21.53 32.76 -13.07
N ALA A 395 22.38 31.74 -13.28
CA ALA A 395 22.34 30.92 -14.47
C ALA A 395 21.02 30.13 -14.58
N GLN A 396 20.51 29.59 -13.47
CA GLN A 396 19.26 28.83 -13.44
C GLN A 396 18.00 29.72 -13.53
N ALA A 397 17.97 30.86 -12.86
CA ALA A 397 16.85 31.81 -12.94
C ALA A 397 16.73 32.41 -14.35
N ASN A 398 17.87 32.75 -14.97
CA ASN A 398 17.90 33.21 -16.37
C ASN A 398 17.55 32.09 -17.36
N GLY A 399 18.01 30.86 -17.12
CA GLY A 399 17.70 29.70 -17.98
C GLY A 399 16.23 29.28 -17.96
N ASN A 400 15.52 29.56 -16.86
CA ASN A 400 14.11 29.17 -16.67
C ASN A 400 13.10 30.30 -17.00
N GLY A 401 13.55 31.41 -17.58
CA GLY A 401 12.66 32.50 -17.98
C GLY A 401 12.02 33.26 -16.80
N ALA A 402 12.70 33.31 -15.65
CA ALA A 402 12.22 34.07 -14.50
C ALA A 402 12.06 35.57 -14.85
N SER A 403 11.07 36.22 -14.23
CA SER A 403 10.82 37.63 -14.49
C SER A 403 12.04 38.50 -14.11
N PRO A 404 12.29 39.63 -14.80
CA PRO A 404 13.41 40.53 -14.45
C PRO A 404 13.40 40.99 -12.99
N GLN A 405 12.21 41.15 -12.39
CA GLN A 405 12.05 41.48 -10.97
C GLN A 405 12.50 40.34 -10.06
N THR A 406 12.18 39.08 -10.41
CA THR A 406 12.61 37.90 -9.66
C THR A 406 14.14 37.76 -9.72
N VAL A 407 14.74 37.98 -10.89
CA VAL A 407 16.20 37.96 -11.07
C VAL A 407 16.87 39.09 -10.27
N GLN A 408 16.28 40.29 -10.23
CA GLN A 408 16.78 41.40 -9.41
C GLN A 408 16.67 41.13 -7.90
N GLN A 409 15.58 40.54 -7.43
CA GLN A 409 15.40 40.18 -6.02
C GLN A 409 16.39 39.09 -5.60
N ILE A 410 16.63 38.10 -6.48
CA ILE A 410 17.68 37.09 -6.28
C ILE A 410 19.05 37.78 -6.22
N ASN A 411 19.36 38.70 -7.13
CA ASN A 411 20.61 39.45 -7.12
C ASN A 411 20.81 40.29 -5.84
N GLN A 412 19.76 40.94 -5.35
CA GLN A 412 19.85 41.73 -4.11
C GLN A 412 20.05 40.86 -2.88
N PHE A 413 19.41 39.69 -2.86
CA PHE A 413 19.52 38.73 -1.76
C PHE A 413 20.88 38.01 -1.74
N VAL A 414 21.45 37.70 -2.91
CA VAL A 414 22.75 37.02 -3.02
C VAL A 414 23.93 37.93 -2.63
N ASN A 415 23.77 39.25 -2.76
CA ASN A 415 24.81 40.24 -2.46
C ASN A 415 24.69 40.85 -1.04
N GLN A 416 23.81 40.30 -0.19
CA GLN A 416 23.74 40.56 1.25
C GLN A 416 24.25 39.33 2.00
#